data_AF-A0A432QSF3-F1
#
_entry.id   AF-A0A432QSF3-F1
#
_cell.length_a   1.000
_cell.length_b   1.000
_cell.length_c   1.000
_cell.angle_alpha   90.00
_cell.angle_beta   90.00
_cell.angle_gamma   90.00
#
_symmetry.space_group_name_H-M   'P 1'
#
loop_
_entity.id
_entity.type
_entity.pdbx_description
1 polymer ?
#
loop_
_entity_poly.entity_id
_entity_poly.type
_entity_poly.pdbx_seq_one_letter_code
_entity_poly.pdbx_strand_id
1 'polypeptide(L)' 'MLKVKLFGVEFENPVWTASGTFGFGLEYAPYIDLNKVGAVCVKGLSINPREGN' A
#
# COMPACT_ATOMS: atom_id res chain seq x y z
N MET A 1 15.80 -13.93 -3.45
CA MET A 1 14.46 -13.92 -4.09
C MET A 1 13.44 -13.88 -2.96
N LEU A 2 12.56 -12.88 -2.89
CA LEU A 2 11.60 -12.68 -1.79
C LEU A 2 10.13 -12.83 -2.23
N LYS A 3 9.86 -13.27 -3.46
CA LYS A 3 8.50 -13.34 -4.01
C LYS A 3 7.58 -14.21 -3.14
N VAL A 4 6.32 -13.80 -3.03
CA VAL A 4 5.29 -14.52 -2.26
C VAL A 4 3.99 -14.60 -3.05
N LYS A 5 3.23 -15.68 -2.84
CA LYS A 5 1.88 -15.85 -3.39
C LYS A 5 0.85 -15.79 -2.26
N LEU A 6 -0.02 -14.78 -2.28
CA LEU A 6 -1.06 -14.55 -1.28
C LEU A 6 -2.39 -14.26 -1.99
N PHE A 7 -3.49 -14.80 -1.48
CA PHE A 7 -4.84 -14.57 -2.05
C PHE A 7 -4.97 -14.90 -3.55
N GLY A 8 -4.13 -15.82 -4.07
CA GLY A 8 -4.08 -16.16 -5.48
C GLY A 8 -3.24 -15.22 -6.36
N VAL A 9 -2.69 -14.14 -5.81
CA VAL A 9 -1.87 -13.14 -6.50
C VAL A 9 -0.40 -13.32 -6.13
N GLU A 10 0.49 -13.13 -7.11
CA GLU A 10 1.94 -13.14 -6.90
C GLU A 10 2.43 -11.71 -6.65
N PHE A 11 3.27 -11.54 -5.62
CA PHE A 11 3.86 -10.27 -5.22
C PHE A 11 5.38 -10.39 -5.23
N GLU A 12 6.06 -9.30 -5.61
CA GLU A 12 7.52 -9.27 -5.72
C GLU A 12 8.24 -9.48 -4.38
N ASN A 13 7.60 -9.08 -3.28
CA ASN A 13 8.10 -9.29 -1.92
C ASN A 13 6.97 -9.16 -0.86
N PRO A 14 7.19 -9.60 0.40
CA PRO A 14 6.18 -9.54 1.45
C PRO A 14 6.13 -8.21 2.21
N VAL A 15 6.94 -7.21 1.84
CA VAL A 15 7.00 -5.92 2.54
C VAL A 15 5.91 -5.01 2.00
N TRP A 16 4.80 -4.92 2.75
CA TRP A 16 3.63 -4.15 2.38
C TRP A 16 3.38 -3.03 3.40
N THR A 17 2.73 -1.95 2.96
CA THR A 17 2.34 -0.87 3.87
C THR A 17 1.06 -1.23 4.62
N ALA A 18 0.91 -0.77 5.86
CA ALA A 18 -0.35 -0.92 6.59
C ALA A 18 -1.39 0.11 6.11
N SER A 19 -2.68 -0.22 6.16
CA SER A 19 -3.74 0.70 5.75
C SER A 19 -3.75 1.95 6.63
N GLY A 20 -3.85 3.11 5.99
CA GLY A 20 -3.92 4.41 6.69
C GLY A 20 -2.58 4.92 7.22
N THR A 21 -1.48 4.18 7.07
CA THR A 21 -0.12 4.64 7.45
C THR A 21 0.67 5.19 6.26
N PHE A 22 0.10 5.12 5.05
CA PHE A 22 0.81 5.44 3.80
C PHE A 22 -0.05 6.19 2.78
N GLY A 23 -1.18 6.77 3.21
CA GLY A 23 -2.09 7.52 2.34
C GLY A 23 -2.48 6.74 1.09
N PHE A 24 -2.19 7.33 -0.07
CA PHE A 24 -2.29 6.70 -1.40
C PHE A 24 -0.92 6.42 -2.03
N GLY A 25 0.17 6.55 -1.26
CA GLY A 25 1.56 6.41 -1.71
C GLY A 25 2.16 7.66 -2.36
N LEU A 26 1.34 8.65 -2.71
CA LEU A 26 1.79 9.87 -3.39
C LEU A 26 2.71 10.73 -2.51
N GLU A 27 2.43 10.78 -1.21
CA GLU A 27 3.22 11.53 -0.23
C GLU A 27 4.63 10.94 -0.05
N TYR A 28 4.78 9.65 -0.37
CA TYR A 28 6.04 8.92 -0.21
C TYR A 28 6.82 8.73 -1.51
N ALA A 29 6.20 8.96 -2.67
CA ALA A 29 6.84 8.88 -3.98
C ALA A 29 8.12 9.73 -4.12
N PRO A 30 8.27 10.90 -3.47
CA PRO A 30 9.52 11.66 -3.49
C PRO A 30 10.66 11.03 -2.67
N TYR A 31 10.34 10.14 -1.73
CA TYR A 31 11.29 9.57 -0.77
C TYR A 31 11.68 8.13 -1.11
N ILE A 32 10.78 7.37 -1.74
CA ILE A 32 11.03 5.99 -2.12
C ILE A 32 10.47 5.68 -3.52
N ASP A 33 11.11 4.73 -4.21
CA ASP A 33 10.55 4.11 -5.41
C ASP A 33 9.43 3.15 -5.01
N LEU A 34 8.19 3.51 -5.35
CA LEU A 34 7.00 2.72 -5.02
C LEU A 34 7.01 1.33 -5.65
N ASN A 35 7.78 1.09 -6.71
CA ASN A 35 7.87 -0.26 -7.31
C ASN A 35 8.69 -1.24 -6.46
N LYS A 36 9.35 -0.77 -5.39
CA LYS A 36 10.15 -1.61 -4.49
C LYS A 36 9.33 -2.21 -3.34
N VAL A 37 8.20 -1.61 -2.99
CA VAL A 37 7.27 -2.20 -2.00
C VAL A 37 6.41 -3.27 -2.66
N GLY A 38 6.18 -4.37 -1.96
CA GLY A 38 5.42 -5.50 -2.50
C GLY A 38 3.95 -5.17 -2.74
N ALA A 39 3.36 -4.34 -1.89
CA ALA A 39 2.01 -3.79 -2.07
C ALA A 39 1.80 -2.53 -1.23
N VAL A 40 0.87 -1.68 -1.68
CA VAL A 40 0.41 -0.50 -0.93
C VAL A 40 -1.03 -0.74 -0.48
N CYS A 41 -1.25 -0.94 0.82
CA CYS A 41 -2.59 -0.94 1.40
C CYS A 41 -3.01 0.51 1.66
N VAL A 42 -3.82 1.08 0.77
CA VAL A 42 -4.26 2.49 0.86
C VAL A 42 -5.15 2.76 2.06
N LYS A 43 -5.36 4.04 2.37
CA LYS A 43 -6.36 4.48 3.36
C LYS A 43 -7.75 3.91 3.03
N GLY A 44 -8.45 3.46 4.07
CA GLY A 44 -9.84 2.99 3.95
C GLY A 44 -10.74 4.02 3.27
N LEU A 45 -11.55 3.55 2.33
CA LEU A 45 -12.53 4.35 1.59
C LEU A 45 -13.92 4.15 2.20
N SER A 46 -14.68 5.23 2.30
CA SER A 46 -16.11 5.20 2.62
C SER A 46 -16.93 5.62 1.40
N ILE A 47 -18.19 5.20 1.36
CA ILE A 47 -19.10 5.53 0.24
C ILE A 47 -19.29 7.04 0.07
N ASN A 48 -19.35 7.77 1.19
CA ASN A 48 -19.39 9.22 1.23
C ASN A 48 -18.08 9.77 1.84
N PRO A 49 -17.64 10.97 1.45
CA PRO A 49 -16.49 11.62 2.07
C PRO A 49 -16.65 11.77 3.59
N ARG A 50 -15.54 11.67 4.33
CA ARG A 50 -15.48 11.88 5.78
C ARG A 50 -14.28 12.78 6.10
N GLU A 51 -14.49 13.81 6.90
CA GLU A 51 -13.42 14.73 7.32
C GLU A 51 -12.47 14.10 8.35
N GLY A 52 -12.98 13.18 9.18
CA GLY A 52 -12.22 12.59 10.29
C GLY A 52 -13.04 12.63 11.57
N ASN A 53 -12.36 12.52 12.72
CA ASN A 53 -12.94 12.75 14.05
C ASN A 53 -12.58 14.16 14.53
#